data_AF-A0A941ZQI9-F1
#
_entry.id   AF-A0A941ZQI9-F1
#
_cell.length_a   1.000
_cell.length_b   1.000
_cell.length_c   1.000
_cell.angle_alpha   90.00
_cell.angle_beta   90.00
_cell.angle_gamma   90.00
#
_symmetry.space_group_name_H-M   'P 1'
#
loop_
_entity.id
_entity.type
_entity.pdbx_description
1 polymer ?
#
loop_
_entity_poly.entity_id
_entity_poly.type
_entity_poly.pdbx_seq_one_letter_code
_entity_poly.pdbx_strand_id
1 'polypeptide(L)' 'AKALPVEQVCLTCHGDATTIPDAVKARLATEYPLDKATGYAPGMVRGIISIKRTL' A
#
# COMPACT_ATOMS: atom_id res chain seq x y z
N ALA A 1 -17.97 7.29 -2.07
CA ALA A 1 -16.63 6.67 -1.93
C ALA A 1 -15.64 7.75 -1.51
N LYS A 2 -14.60 7.45 -0.74
CA LYS A 2 -13.62 8.41 -0.21
C LYS A 2 -12.20 7.94 -0.53
N ALA A 3 -11.32 8.86 -0.92
CA ALA A 3 -9.92 8.54 -1.17
C ALA A 3 -9.23 8.06 0.13
N LEU A 4 -8.37 7.05 0.00
CA LEU A 4 -7.45 6.59 1.04
C LEU A 4 -6.07 7.17 0.75
N PRO A 5 -5.65 8.24 1.43
CA PRO A 5 -4.31 8.78 1.30
C PRO A 5 -3.29 7.88 1.99
N VAL A 6 -2.05 7.93 1.51
CA VAL A 6 -0.89 7.27 2.12
C VAL A 6 -0.40 8.10 3.30
N GLU A 7 -0.24 7.45 4.45
CA GLU A 7 0.37 8.01 5.65
C GLU A 7 1.75 7.37 5.90
N GLN A 8 2.51 7.89 6.88
CA GLN A 8 3.88 7.43 7.15
C GLN A 8 3.96 5.92 7.45
N VAL A 9 3.01 5.39 8.23
CA VAL A 9 2.98 3.95 8.55
C VAL A 9 2.82 3.08 7.30
N CYS A 10 2.12 3.57 6.28
CA CYS A 10 1.89 2.84 5.05
C CYS A 10 3.19 2.57 4.27
N LEU A 11 4.17 3.47 4.39
CA LEU A 11 5.44 3.39 3.65
C LEU A 11 6.32 2.22 4.10
N THR A 12 6.07 1.66 5.28
CA THR A 12 6.79 0.48 5.77
C THR A 12 6.65 -0.74 4.86
N CYS A 13 5.56 -0.84 4.10
CA CYS A 13 5.30 -1.92 3.15
C CYS A 13 5.02 -1.41 1.72
N HIS A 14 4.51 -0.18 1.58
CA HIS A 14 4.07 0.38 0.30
C HIS A 14 4.97 1.52 -0.20
N GLY A 15 6.03 1.87 0.53
CA GLY A 15 6.96 2.93 0.17
C GLY A 15 7.92 2.55 -0.96
N ASP A 16 9.00 3.31 -1.09
CA ASP A 16 10.06 3.02 -2.05
C ASP A 16 10.74 1.68 -1.74
N ALA A 17 11.05 0.88 -2.76
CA ALA A 17 11.68 -0.44 -2.61
C ALA A 17 13.03 -0.40 -1.88
N THR A 18 13.72 0.74 -1.89
CA THR A 18 14.96 0.96 -1.13
C THR A 18 14.72 1.19 0.36
N THR A 19 13.51 1.64 0.74
CA THR A 19 13.14 2.00 2.12
C THR A 19 12.37 0.90 2.86
N ILE A 20 11.73 -0.01 2.13
CA ILE A 20 11.00 -1.14 2.72
C ILE A 20 12.02 -2.14 3.35
N PRO A 21 11.80 -2.62 4.58
CA PRO A 21 12.67 -3.61 5.23
C PRO A 21 12.80 -4.90 4.42
N ASP A 22 14.00 -5.49 4.41
CA ASP A 22 14.30 -6.67 3.58
C ASP A 22 13.42 -7.89 3.92
N ALA A 23 13.14 -8.11 5.22
CA ALA A 23 12.24 -9.17 5.65
C ALA A 23 10.82 -9.01 5.09
N VAL A 24 10.34 -7.76 4.98
CA VAL A 24 9.02 -7.44 4.41
C VAL A 24 9.05 -7.64 2.90
N LYS A 25 10.08 -7.14 2.19
CA LYS A 25 10.24 -7.35 0.74
C LYS A 25 10.27 -8.83 0.37
N ALA A 26 11.05 -9.63 1.10
CA ALA A 26 11.15 -11.07 0.86
C ALA A 26 9.79 -11.77 1.03
N ARG A 27 9.02 -11.39 2.05
CA ARG A 27 7.69 -11.96 2.26
C ARG A 27 6.69 -11.50 1.20
N LEU A 28 6.68 -10.21 0.85
CA LEU A 28 5.82 -9.67 -0.20
C LEU A 28 6.10 -10.32 -1.56
N ALA A 29 7.37 -10.51 -1.93
CA ALA A 29 7.74 -11.17 -3.18
C ALA A 29 7.26 -12.64 -3.25
N THR A 30 7.17 -13.31 -2.10
CA THR A 30 6.71 -14.70 -2.02
C THR A 30 5.18 -14.81 -2.06
N GLU A 31 4.50 -14.01 -1.22
CA GLU A 31 3.05 -14.10 -1.04
C GLU A 31 2.26 -13.33 -2.11
N TYR A 32 2.86 -12.27 -2.65
CA TYR A 32 2.27 -11.37 -3.64
C TYR A 32 3.22 -11.15 -4.82
N PRO A 33 3.52 -12.19 -5.63
CA PRO A 33 4.50 -12.13 -6.72
C PRO A 33 4.13 -11.13 -7.85
N LEU A 34 2.88 -10.67 -7.88
CA LEU A 34 2.37 -9.69 -8.84
C LEU A 34 2.01 -8.36 -8.16
N ASP A 35 2.56 -8.09 -6.97
CA ASP A 35 2.29 -6.84 -6.26
C ASP A 35 2.68 -5.62 -7.09
N LYS A 36 1.78 -4.63 -7.09
CA LYS A 36 1.95 -3.33 -7.75
C LYS A 36 1.79 -2.17 -6.78
N ALA A 37 1.55 -2.46 -5.50
CA ALA A 37 1.21 -1.46 -4.50
C ALA A 37 2.45 -0.93 -3.76
N THR A 38 3.57 -0.71 -4.45
CA THR A 38 4.79 -0.13 -3.87
C THR A 38 5.19 1.15 -4.61
N GLY A 39 6.15 1.90 -4.07
CA GLY A 39 6.60 3.17 -4.63
C GLY A 39 5.71 4.37 -4.28
N TYR A 40 4.90 4.27 -3.22
CA TYR A 40 4.09 5.38 -2.74
C TYR A 40 4.89 6.39 -1.92
N ALA A 41 4.39 7.63 -1.88
CA ALA A 41 4.87 8.72 -1.06
C ALA A 41 3.72 9.31 -0.20
N PRO A 42 4.03 10.03 0.90
CA PRO A 42 3.01 10.67 1.73
C PRO A 42 2.03 11.53 0.91
N GLY A 43 0.74 11.39 1.20
CA GLY A 43 -0.32 12.17 0.53
C GLY A 43 -0.75 11.65 -0.85
N MET A 44 -0.06 10.66 -1.43
CA MET A 44 -0.53 9.97 -2.63
C MET A 44 -1.82 9.19 -2.34
N VAL A 45 -2.64 8.97 -3.36
CA VAL A 45 -3.87 8.16 -3.24
C VAL A 45 -3.52 6.68 -3.37
N ARG A 46 -3.65 5.94 -2.27
CA ARG A 46 -3.45 4.47 -2.23
C ARG A 46 -4.63 3.71 -2.83
N GLY A 47 -5.83 4.27 -2.70
CA GLY A 47 -7.06 3.63 -3.14
C GLY A 47 -8.30 4.41 -2.73
N ILE A 48 -9.44 3.72 -2.74
CA ILE A 48 -10.75 4.31 -2.46
C ILE A 48 -11.50 3.38 -1.49
N ILE A 49 -12.06 3.96 -0.43
CA ILE A 49 -12.99 3.28 0.46
C ILE A 49 -14.41 3.58 -0.02
N SER A 50 -15.18 2.53 -0.30
CA SER A 50 -16.59 2.63 -0.71
C SER A 50 -17.46 1.81 0.23
N ILE A 51 -18.59 2.38 0.64
CA ILE A 51 -19.58 1.71 1.49
C ILE A 51 -20.87 1.61 0.68
N LYS A 52 -21.43 0.40 0.60
CA LYS A 52 -22.72 0.13 -0.02
C LYS A 52 -23.66 -0.43 1.05
N ARG A 53 -24.83 0.17 1.23
CA ARG A 53 -25.90 -0.35 2.09
C ARG A 53 -26.98 -0.93 1.21
N THR A 54 -27.29 -2.21 1.41
CA THR A 54 -28.47 -2.83 0.80
C THR A 54 -29.71 -2.35 1.57
N LEU A 55 -30.76 -1.98 0.83
CA LEU A 55 -32.04 -1.55 1.41
C LEU A 55 -32.82 -2.75 1.94
#